data_AF-A0A2E2SVW4-F1
#
_entry.id   AF-A0A2E2SVW4-F1
#
_cell.length_a   1.000
_cell.length_b   1.000
_cell.length_c   1.000
_cell.angle_alpha   90.00
_cell.angle_beta   90.00
_cell.angle_gamma   90.00
#
_symmetry.space_group_name_H-M   'P 1'
#
loop_
_entity.id
_entity.type
_entity.pdbx_description
1 polymer ?
#
loop_
_entity_poly.entity_id
_entity_poly.type
_entity_poly.pdbx_seq_one_letter_code
_entity_poly.pdbx_strand_id
1 'polypeptide(L)'
;MKINQASPFHLFCFVYIGFAHLSNQKLEEEDMNEIQRKVAKYMNIKPSNVVEFNLILHQSSEWYNQLKQEEKLNNILDVTRSIRELKGLHLEDLKSFLSDIRDIAIANGRFNEDEKQLHDKIAKELGINVITSDKLFKKKLGY
;
A
#
# COMPACT_ATOMS: atom_id res chain seq x y z
N MET A 1 4.69 -9.97 14.28
CA MET A 1 3.20 -10.00 14.33
C MET A 1 2.69 -11.03 13.32
N LYS A 2 1.48 -11.58 13.45
CA LYS A 2 0.84 -12.44 12.43
C LYS A 2 -0.42 -11.77 11.87
N ILE A 3 -0.78 -12.05 10.62
CA ILE A 3 -1.97 -11.47 9.92
C ILE A 3 -3.24 -11.57 10.79
N ASN A 4 -3.48 -12.73 11.41
CA ASN A 4 -4.68 -12.99 12.21
C ASN A 4 -4.74 -12.22 13.55
N GLN A 5 -3.66 -11.54 13.94
CA GLN A 5 -3.56 -10.71 15.14
C GLN A 5 -3.56 -9.22 14.82
N ALA A 6 -3.51 -8.86 13.53
CA ALA A 6 -3.38 -7.51 13.05
C ALA A 6 -4.76 -6.88 12.81
N SER A 7 -4.94 -5.63 13.27
CA SER A 7 -6.15 -4.86 12.90
C SER A 7 -6.11 -4.46 11.42
N PRO A 8 -7.24 -4.08 10.80
CA PRO A 8 -7.25 -3.59 9.42
C PRO A 8 -6.21 -2.48 9.15
N PHE A 9 -6.02 -1.57 10.11
CA PHE A 9 -5.04 -0.48 10.01
C PHE A 9 -3.59 -0.98 9.96
N HIS A 10 -3.28 -2.06 10.65
CA HIS A 10 -1.97 -2.70 10.53
C HIS A 10 -1.76 -3.29 9.15
N LEU A 11 -2.79 -3.91 8.56
CA LEU A 11 -2.69 -4.47 7.21
C LEU A 11 -2.45 -3.37 6.18
N PHE A 12 -3.19 -2.26 6.26
CA PHE A 12 -2.98 -1.11 5.37
C PHE A 12 -1.57 -0.52 5.53
N CYS A 13 -1.16 -0.23 6.76
CA CYS A 13 0.14 0.33 7.04
C CYS A 13 1.28 -0.59 6.58
N PHE A 14 1.14 -1.90 6.79
CA PHE A 14 2.12 -2.89 6.37
C PHE A 14 2.30 -2.90 4.85
N VAL A 15 1.21 -2.89 4.07
CA VAL A 15 1.31 -2.85 2.61
C VAL A 15 1.89 -1.53 2.13
N TYR A 16 1.55 -0.40 2.75
CA TYR A 16 2.13 0.90 2.40
C TYR A 16 3.65 0.95 2.64
N ILE A 17 4.13 0.50 3.80
CA ILE A 17 5.56 0.40 4.11
C ILE A 17 6.25 -0.56 3.13
N GLY A 18 5.63 -1.71 2.89
CA GLY A 18 6.17 -2.73 2.00
C GLY A 18 6.30 -2.25 0.56
N PHE A 19 5.29 -1.54 0.07
CA PHE A 19 5.32 -0.94 -1.26
C PHE A 19 6.46 0.07 -1.38
N ALA A 20 6.52 1.08 -0.50
CA ALA A 20 7.53 2.13 -0.52
C ALA A 20 8.97 1.56 -0.43
N HIS A 21 9.20 0.59 0.46
CA HIS A 21 10.51 -0.02 0.58
C HIS A 21 10.87 -0.87 -0.65
N LEU A 22 9.94 -1.63 -1.23
CA LEU A 22 10.23 -2.48 -2.39
C LEU A 22 10.40 -1.66 -3.68
N SER A 23 9.70 -0.54 -3.82
CA SER A 23 9.84 0.34 -4.98
C SER A 23 11.15 1.11 -4.98
N ASN A 24 11.52 1.67 -3.83
CA ASN A 24 12.65 2.60 -3.73
C ASN A 24 13.93 1.92 -3.23
N GLN A 25 13.89 0.62 -2.90
CA GLN A 25 14.94 -0.16 -2.22
C GLN A 25 15.34 0.38 -0.83
N LYS A 26 14.85 1.56 -0.46
CA LYS A 26 15.02 2.23 0.82
C LYS A 26 13.76 3.04 1.10
N LEU A 27 13.34 3.04 2.35
CA LEU A 27 12.22 3.83 2.82
C LEU A 27 12.70 5.27 3.07
N GLU A 28 12.23 6.22 2.27
CA GLU A 28 12.59 7.63 2.44
C GLU A 28 11.70 8.32 3.48
N GLU A 29 12.15 9.47 4.00
CA GLU A 29 11.38 10.22 5.00
C GLU A 29 10.07 10.75 4.40
N GLU A 30 10.08 11.15 3.13
CA GLU A 30 8.91 11.61 2.38
C GLU A 30 7.87 10.49 2.24
N ASP A 31 8.30 9.27 1.89
CA ASP A 31 7.43 8.09 1.85
C ASP A 31 6.77 7.87 3.22
N MET A 32 7.56 7.89 4.29
CA MET A 32 7.03 7.68 5.64
C MET A 32 6.07 8.77 6.08
N ASN A 33 6.34 10.02 5.75
CA ASN A 33 5.43 11.13 6.05
C ASN A 33 4.10 10.96 5.31
N GLU A 34 4.12 10.52 4.06
CA GLU A 34 2.89 10.27 3.31
C GLU A 34 2.14 9.06 3.86
N ILE A 35 2.83 7.95 4.18
CA ILE A 35 2.25 6.78 4.83
C ILE A 35 1.54 7.17 6.14
N GLN A 36 2.21 7.95 6.99
CA GLN A 36 1.63 8.44 8.24
C GLN A 36 0.36 9.27 8.00
N ARG A 37 0.37 10.18 7.02
CA ARG A 37 -0.80 11.00 6.65
C ARG A 37 -1.96 10.14 6.16
N LYS A 38 -1.70 9.14 5.31
CA LYS A 38 -2.73 8.24 4.79
C LYS A 38 -3.35 7.41 5.91
N VAL A 39 -2.54 6.77 6.74
CA VAL A 39 -3.02 5.98 7.89
C VAL A 39 -3.78 6.86 8.88
N ALA A 40 -3.28 8.08 9.15
CA ALA A 40 -3.96 9.05 10.01
C ALA A 40 -5.35 9.42 9.52
N LYS A 41 -5.51 9.58 8.20
CA LYS A 41 -6.81 9.83 7.57
C LYS A 41 -7.76 8.65 7.74
N TYR A 42 -7.30 7.42 7.50
CA TYR A 42 -8.13 6.22 7.70
C TYR A 42 -8.56 6.02 9.15
N MET A 43 -7.67 6.30 10.10
CA MET A 43 -7.96 6.20 11.53
C MET A 43 -8.75 7.39 12.08
N ASN A 44 -8.93 8.44 11.28
CA ASN A 44 -9.53 9.71 11.70
C ASN A 44 -8.92 10.19 13.03
N ILE A 45 -7.59 10.41 13.04
CA ILE A 45 -6.83 10.71 14.26
C ILE A 45 -7.44 11.89 15.03
N LYS A 46 -7.55 11.68 16.33
CA LYS A 46 -7.93 12.67 17.35
C LYS A 46 -6.94 12.53 18.51
N PRO A 47 -6.85 13.54 19.39
CA PRO A 47 -5.98 13.45 20.57
C PRO A 47 -6.17 12.17 21.41
N SER A 48 -7.37 11.60 21.39
CA SER A 48 -7.71 10.37 22.12
C SER A 48 -7.13 9.07 21.55
N ASN A 49 -6.74 9.01 20.27
CA ASN A 49 -6.24 7.78 19.62
C ASN A 49 -4.82 7.91 19.03
N VAL A 50 -4.09 9.00 19.32
CA VAL A 50 -2.70 9.20 18.88
C VAL A 50 -1.78 8.06 19.35
N VAL A 51 -1.98 7.56 20.57
CA VAL A 51 -1.19 6.45 21.11
C VAL A 51 -1.40 5.18 20.31
N GLU A 52 -2.65 4.88 19.95
CA GLU A 52 -2.99 3.72 19.13
C GLU A 52 -2.41 3.84 17.71
N PHE A 53 -2.51 5.03 17.11
CA PHE A 53 -1.91 5.31 15.81
C PHE A 53 -0.39 5.05 15.80
N ASN A 54 0.33 5.61 16.77
CA ASN A 54 1.77 5.41 16.89
C ASN A 54 2.13 3.93 17.10
N LEU A 55 1.32 3.22 17.88
CA LEU A 55 1.49 1.79 18.11
C LEU A 55 1.31 1.00 16.79
N ILE A 56 0.28 1.31 16.00
CA ILE A 56 0.03 0.65 14.71
C ILE A 56 1.19 0.86 13.75
N LEU A 57 1.69 2.09 13.62
CA LEU A 57 2.83 2.40 12.77
C LEU A 57 4.08 1.60 13.20
N HIS A 58 4.37 1.62 14.50
CA HIS A 58 5.52 0.91 15.06
C HIS A 58 5.41 -0.60 14.83
N GLN A 59 4.29 -1.20 15.19
CA GLN A 59 4.06 -2.65 15.07
C GLN A 59 4.07 -3.10 13.60
N SER A 60 3.53 -2.29 12.68
CA SER A 60 3.53 -2.60 11.25
C SER A 60 4.94 -2.51 10.66
N SER A 61 5.71 -1.49 11.06
CA SER A 61 7.11 -1.33 10.65
C SER A 61 7.99 -2.46 11.18
N GLU A 62 7.88 -2.78 12.48
CA GLU A 62 8.60 -3.92 13.07
C GLU A 62 8.24 -5.24 12.40
N TRP A 63 6.95 -5.47 12.14
CA TRP A 63 6.51 -6.68 11.45
C TRP A 63 7.14 -6.79 10.06
N TYR A 64 7.18 -5.70 9.29
CA TYR A 64 7.83 -5.70 7.98
C TYR A 64 9.35 -5.91 8.07
N ASN A 65 10.01 -5.28 9.03
CA ASN A 65 11.46 -5.36 9.20
C ASN A 65 11.94 -6.74 9.70
N GLN A 66 11.06 -7.52 10.34
CA GLN A 66 11.35 -8.90 10.74
C GLN A 66 11.38 -9.88 9.58
N LEU A 67 10.85 -9.50 8.40
CA LEU A 67 10.81 -10.37 7.22
C LEU A 67 12.13 -10.36 6.46
N LYS A 68 12.51 -11.53 5.95
CA LYS A 68 13.64 -11.64 5.03
C LYS A 68 13.31 -10.98 3.69
N GLN A 69 14.32 -10.45 3.01
CA GLN A 69 14.14 -9.73 1.75
C GLN A 69 13.40 -10.55 0.68
N GLU A 70 13.69 -11.85 0.60
CA GLU A 70 13.05 -12.81 -0.32
C GLU A 70 11.57 -13.10 0.01
N GLU A 71 11.15 -12.89 1.26
CA GLU A 71 9.79 -13.17 1.74
C GLU A 71 8.88 -11.94 1.70
N LYS A 72 9.46 -10.72 1.63
CA LYS A 72 8.74 -9.44 1.73
C LYS A 72 7.65 -9.30 0.67
N LEU A 73 7.95 -9.57 -0.60
CA LEU A 73 6.97 -9.44 -1.68
C LEU A 73 5.78 -10.38 -1.47
N ASN A 74 6.05 -11.66 -1.18
CA ASN A 74 4.98 -12.64 -0.96
C ASN A 74 4.11 -12.26 0.25
N ASN A 75 4.73 -11.81 1.35
CA ASN A 75 3.98 -11.34 2.52
C ASN A 75 3.11 -10.12 2.19
N ILE A 76 3.60 -9.16 1.42
CA ILE A 76 2.79 -8.00 1.00
C ILE A 76 1.57 -8.47 0.19
N LEU A 77 1.74 -9.40 -0.73
CA LEU A 77 0.64 -9.94 -1.54
C LEU A 77 -0.36 -10.74 -0.68
N ASP A 78 0.11 -11.52 0.29
CA ASP A 78 -0.76 -12.26 1.21
C ASP A 78 -1.56 -11.33 2.12
N VAL A 79 -0.92 -10.26 2.62
CA VAL A 79 -1.59 -9.20 3.39
C VAL A 79 -2.61 -8.46 2.53
N THR A 80 -2.26 -8.15 1.28
CA THR A 80 -3.17 -7.52 0.31
C THR A 80 -4.41 -8.38 0.06
N ARG A 81 -4.23 -9.69 -0.09
CA ARG A 81 -5.34 -10.63 -0.21
C ARG A 81 -6.22 -10.65 1.04
N SER A 82 -5.59 -10.59 2.22
CA SER A 82 -6.32 -10.52 3.50
C SER A 82 -7.14 -9.24 3.64
N ILE A 83 -6.64 -8.10 3.12
CA ILE A 83 -7.38 -6.84 3.07
C ILE A 83 -8.67 -7.00 2.26
N ARG A 84 -8.60 -7.64 1.09
CA ARG A 84 -9.78 -7.88 0.25
C ARG A 84 -10.87 -8.69 0.97
N GLU A 85 -10.48 -9.58 1.88
CA GLU A 85 -11.39 -10.45 2.63
C GLU A 85 -11.97 -9.78 3.90
N LEU A 86 -11.54 -8.56 4.23
CA LEU A 86 -12.07 -7.84 5.38
C LEU A 86 -13.56 -7.52 5.21
N LYS A 87 -14.35 -7.90 6.21
CA LYS A 87 -15.76 -7.56 6.27
C LYS A 87 -15.93 -6.05 6.39
N GLY A 88 -16.77 -5.47 5.53
CA GLY A 88 -17.11 -4.05 5.55
C GLY A 88 -16.26 -3.17 4.62
N LEU A 89 -15.30 -3.73 3.89
CA LEU A 89 -14.68 -3.01 2.77
C LEU A 89 -15.45 -3.23 1.48
N HIS A 90 -15.77 -2.13 0.80
CA HIS A 90 -16.36 -2.12 -0.52
C HIS A 90 -15.30 -1.86 -1.60
N LEU A 91 -15.67 -2.07 -2.86
CA LEU A 91 -14.79 -1.84 -4.00
C LEU A 91 -14.21 -0.41 -4.01
N GLU A 92 -14.99 0.59 -3.58
CA GLU A 92 -14.55 1.98 -3.50
C GLU A 92 -13.43 2.18 -2.49
N ASP A 93 -13.51 1.51 -1.33
CA ASP A 93 -12.45 1.56 -0.31
C ASP A 93 -11.16 0.92 -0.83
N LEU A 94 -11.27 -0.22 -1.53
CA LEU A 94 -10.11 -0.89 -2.13
C LEU A 94 -9.47 -0.04 -3.25
N LYS A 95 -10.29 0.70 -4.02
CA LYS A 95 -9.78 1.66 -5.02
C LYS A 95 -9.11 2.86 -4.35
N SER A 96 -9.67 3.36 -3.25
CA SER A 96 -9.05 4.43 -2.46
C SER A 96 -7.69 3.98 -1.92
N PHE A 97 -7.64 2.81 -1.31
CA PHE A 97 -6.42 2.18 -0.83
C PHE A 97 -5.36 2.04 -1.94
N LEU A 98 -5.76 1.57 -3.12
CA LEU A 98 -4.87 1.47 -4.27
C LEU A 98 -4.40 2.84 -4.80
N SER A 99 -5.25 3.86 -4.72
CA SER A 99 -4.87 5.24 -5.05
C SER A 99 -3.84 5.77 -4.05
N ASP A 100 -3.99 5.46 -2.76
CA ASP A 100 -3.06 5.89 -1.73
C ASP A 100 -1.66 5.30 -1.96
N ILE A 101 -1.57 4.05 -2.43
CA ILE A 101 -0.29 3.42 -2.83
C ILE A 101 0.38 4.22 -3.95
N ARG A 102 -0.39 4.66 -4.94
CA ARG A 102 0.14 5.48 -6.04
C ARG A 102 0.61 6.84 -5.54
N ASP A 103 -0.15 7.47 -4.64
CA ASP A 103 0.23 8.76 -4.06
C ASP A 103 1.54 8.66 -3.26
N ILE A 104 1.74 7.54 -2.55
CA ILE A 104 3.01 7.25 -1.86
C ILE A 104 4.17 7.17 -2.84
N ALA A 105 4.04 6.46 -3.98
CA ALA A 105 5.10 6.48 -5.00
C ALA A 105 5.35 7.90 -5.53
N ILE A 106 4.30 8.66 -5.82
CA ILE A 106 4.47 10.02 -6.37
C ILE A 106 5.11 10.98 -5.36
N ALA A 107 5.07 10.69 -4.05
CA ALA A 107 5.66 11.53 -3.01
C ALA A 107 7.17 11.80 -3.25
N ASN A 108 7.91 10.81 -3.76
CA ASN A 108 9.33 10.93 -4.12
C ASN A 108 9.58 11.54 -5.52
N GLY A 109 8.50 11.90 -6.24
CA GLY A 109 8.54 12.50 -7.57
C GLY A 109 8.71 11.54 -8.75
N ARG A 110 8.66 10.21 -8.55
CA ARG A 110 8.79 9.20 -9.62
C ARG A 110 7.72 8.11 -9.48
N PHE A 111 7.16 7.68 -10.61
CA PHE A 111 6.32 6.48 -10.70
C PHE A 111 6.86 5.63 -11.85
N ASN A 112 7.96 4.95 -11.57
CA ASN A 112 8.76 4.18 -12.50
C ASN A 112 8.07 2.85 -12.88
N GLU A 113 8.69 2.08 -13.78
CA GLU A 113 8.09 0.84 -14.28
C GLU A 113 8.00 -0.25 -13.19
N ASP A 114 8.95 -0.34 -12.28
CA ASP A 114 8.93 -1.30 -11.17
C ASP A 114 7.81 -0.98 -10.16
N GLU A 115 7.59 0.30 -9.88
CA GLU A 115 6.48 0.81 -9.05
C GLU A 115 5.13 0.50 -9.67
N LYS A 116 5.00 0.70 -10.99
CA LYS A 116 3.79 0.32 -11.74
C LYS A 116 3.54 -1.18 -11.67
N GLN A 117 4.58 -1.98 -11.89
CA GLN A 117 4.45 -3.44 -11.83
C GLN A 117 4.06 -3.92 -10.43
N LEU A 118 4.61 -3.33 -9.37
CA LEU A 118 4.25 -3.67 -8.00
C LEU A 118 2.82 -3.22 -7.68
N HIS A 119 2.44 -2.02 -8.11
CA HIS A 119 1.08 -1.49 -7.97
C HIS A 119 0.05 -2.40 -8.67
N ASP A 120 0.34 -2.84 -9.90
CA ASP A 120 -0.52 -3.75 -10.67
C ASP A 120 -0.64 -5.13 -10.02
N LYS A 121 0.44 -5.64 -9.41
CA LYS A 121 0.40 -6.89 -8.64
C LYS A 121 -0.51 -6.78 -7.42
N ILE A 122 -0.38 -5.70 -6.65
CA ILE A 122 -1.24 -5.43 -5.49
C ILE A 122 -2.70 -5.29 -5.93
N ALA A 123 -2.96 -4.51 -6.99
CA ALA A 123 -4.28 -4.36 -7.56
C ALA A 123 -4.95 -5.69 -7.94
N LYS A 124 -4.18 -6.59 -8.57
CA LYS A 124 -4.66 -7.92 -8.94
C LYS A 124 -5.07 -8.74 -7.72
N GLU A 125 -4.29 -8.71 -6.63
CA GLU A 125 -4.63 -9.39 -5.38
C GLU A 125 -5.89 -8.78 -4.71
N LEU A 126 -6.09 -7.47 -4.83
CA LEU A 126 -7.32 -6.79 -4.40
C LEU A 126 -8.55 -7.15 -5.27
N GLY A 127 -8.36 -7.88 -6.38
CA GLY A 127 -9.42 -8.19 -7.33
C GLY A 127 -9.85 -6.99 -8.17
N ILE A 128 -9.02 -5.94 -8.23
CA ILE A 128 -9.25 -4.76 -9.07
C ILE A 128 -8.55 -5.02 -10.40
N ASN A 129 -9.33 -5.11 -11.49
CA ASN A 129 -8.77 -5.09 -12.83
C ASN A 129 -8.26 -3.68 -13.14
N VAL A 130 -7.00 -3.43 -12.81
CA VAL A 130 -6.32 -2.22 -13.23
C VAL A 130 -5.76 -2.51 -14.61
N ILE A 131 -6.46 -2.04 -15.62
CA ILE A 131 -5.88 -1.90 -16.96
C ILE A 131 -5.02 -0.64 -16.89
N THR A 132 -3.85 -0.75 -16.26
CA THR A 132 -2.83 0.30 -16.37
C THR A 132 -2.44 0.35 -17.84
N SER A 133 -2.80 1.47 -18.45
CA SER A 133 -3.01 1.60 -19.87
C SER A 133 -1.67 1.69 -20.62
N ASP A 134 -1.02 0.56 -20.89
CA ASP A 134 0.01 0.46 -21.93
C ASP A 134 -0.55 0.14 -23.32
N LYS A 135 -1.89 0.14 -23.47
CA LYS A 135 -2.57 -0.11 -24.76
C LYS A 135 -3.39 1.06 -25.32
N LEU A 136 -3.28 2.29 -24.78
CA LEU A 136 -4.06 3.44 -25.29
C LEU A 136 -3.26 4.58 -25.94
N PHE A 137 -1.94 4.46 -26.11
CA PHE A 137 -1.14 5.39 -26.95
C PHE A 137 -0.80 4.85 -28.35
N LYS A 138 -1.71 4.10 -28.98
CA LYS A 138 -1.77 3.99 -30.44
C LYS A 138 -3.13 4.42 -30.96
N LYS A 139 -3.50 5.69 -30.73
CA LYS A 139 -4.37 6.37 -31.70
C LYS A 139 -3.55 6.51 -32.99
N LYS A 140 -3.76 5.57 -33.92
CA LYS A 140 -3.57 5.84 -35.34
C LYS A 140 -4.39 7.09 -35.66
N LEU A 141 -3.73 8.22 -35.84
CA LEU A 141 -4.24 9.30 -36.68
C LEU A 141 -3.71 9.00 -38.08
N GLY A 142 -4.45 8.15 -38.79
CA GLY A 142 -4.49 8.15 -40.24
C GLY A 142 -5.82 8.76 -40.62
N TYR A 143 -5.76 9.93 -41.26
CA TYR A 143 -6.38 10.30 -42.54
C TYR A 143 -6.02 11.77 -42.81
#